data_AF-A0A0F4J593-F1
#
_entry.id   AF-A0A0F4J593-F1
#
_cell.length_a   1.000
_cell.length_b   1.000
_cell.length_c   1.000
_cell.angle_alpha   90.00
_cell.angle_beta   90.00
_cell.angle_gamma   90.00
#
_symmetry.space_group_name_H-M   'P 1'
#
loop_
_entity.id
_entity.type
_entity.pdbx_description
1 polymer ?
#
loop_
_entity_poly.entity_id
_entity_poly.type
_entity_poly.pdbx_seq_one_letter_code
_entity_poly.pdbx_strand_id
1 'polypeptide(L)'
;MRRGRTARVAAAPVVALAAVLALAGCAAGGTAGAERASGPERASGTEPTAGQSRVLARAEQILISRCMSARGFTYAVTEPVREEGAARSFPYGLDDVDWARAHGYGGRAERAAAEARAADPNQLYFHRLPARERALARTALMGASPTGLTATAPTGMTLTASKEGCIARAQSALYGDPAAWFRVKVVTMNLRPAQEERVRRDGRYAEAVRRWADCMKAAGRPYASPDDSRQAAAALAEELPPDRADAAETALAVTEATCATSTELGRVSRALDRAYGEEVRARHQDDIALGHRLQNAALPTAERVVSQYDRSTPSGGSHA
;
A
#
# COMPACT_ATOMS: atom_id res chain seq x y z
N MET A 1 -34.15 -34.96 -50.83
CA MET A 1 -34.26 -34.32 -49.50
C MET A 1 -34.70 -35.39 -48.49
N ARG A 2 -33.83 -35.86 -47.59
CA ARG A 2 -34.17 -36.91 -46.62
C ARG A 2 -33.89 -36.46 -45.18
N ARG A 3 -34.86 -36.84 -44.35
CA ARG A 3 -35.10 -36.56 -42.93
C ARG A 3 -34.22 -37.39 -41.99
N GLY A 4 -34.18 -36.99 -40.71
CA GLY A 4 -34.02 -37.87 -39.54
C GLY A 4 -33.77 -37.07 -38.24
N ARG A 5 -34.77 -36.82 -37.36
CA ARG A 5 -35.27 -37.64 -36.21
C ARG A 5 -34.19 -37.93 -35.14
N THR A 6 -34.12 -37.13 -34.06
CA THR A 6 -34.79 -37.21 -32.73
C THR A 6 -34.30 -38.29 -31.77
N ALA A 7 -33.64 -37.79 -30.71
CA ALA A 7 -33.53 -38.17 -29.30
C ALA A 7 -34.11 -39.48 -28.75
N ARG A 8 -33.45 -40.02 -27.70
CA ARG A 8 -34.08 -40.60 -26.49
C ARG A 8 -33.12 -40.68 -25.30
N VAL A 9 -33.71 -40.53 -24.11
CA VAL A 9 -33.16 -40.50 -22.76
C VAL A 9 -33.42 -41.85 -22.07
N ALA A 10 -32.61 -42.19 -21.05
CA ALA A 10 -32.97 -42.76 -19.73
C ALA A 10 -32.34 -44.11 -19.30
N ALA A 11 -31.74 -44.03 -18.09
CA ALA A 11 -31.83 -44.93 -16.93
C ALA A 11 -31.06 -46.28 -16.84
N ALA A 12 -30.50 -46.52 -15.65
CA ALA A 12 -29.78 -47.70 -15.15
C ALA A 12 -30.69 -48.67 -14.36
N PRO A 13 -30.24 -49.93 -14.11
CA PRO A 13 -30.03 -50.45 -12.72
C PRO A 13 -28.78 -51.38 -12.59
N VAL A 14 -27.98 -51.40 -11.49
CA VAL A 14 -28.04 -52.10 -10.16
C VAL A 14 -27.71 -53.62 -10.14
N VAL A 15 -26.52 -53.94 -9.56
CA VAL A 15 -26.09 -55.05 -8.65
C VAL A 15 -25.97 -56.52 -9.12
N ALA A 16 -24.79 -57.15 -8.94
CA ALA A 16 -24.54 -58.29 -8.00
C ALA A 16 -23.10 -58.85 -8.01
N LEU A 17 -22.69 -59.26 -6.81
CA LEU A 17 -21.42 -59.75 -6.25
C LEU A 17 -21.02 -61.18 -6.67
N ALA A 18 -19.72 -61.51 -6.74
CA ALA A 18 -19.10 -62.69 -6.10
C ALA A 18 -17.57 -62.77 -6.33
N ALA A 19 -16.84 -63.04 -5.24
CA ALA A 19 -15.39 -63.12 -5.10
C ALA A 19 -14.86 -64.58 -5.14
N VAL A 20 -13.55 -64.79 -5.36
CA VAL A 20 -12.67 -65.72 -4.60
C VAL A 20 -11.17 -65.37 -4.82
N LEU A 21 -10.43 -65.45 -3.71
CA LEU A 21 -8.99 -65.36 -3.37
C LEU A 21 -8.04 -66.23 -4.23
N ALA A 22 -6.70 -66.18 -4.22
CA ALA A 22 -5.59 -65.37 -3.71
C ALA A 22 -4.29 -66.00 -4.31
N LEU A 23 -3.17 -65.28 -4.35
CA LEU A 23 -1.83 -65.77 -3.94
C LEU A 23 -0.76 -64.66 -4.11
N ALA A 24 0.18 -64.69 -3.18
CA ALA A 24 1.22 -63.70 -2.92
C ALA A 24 2.33 -63.66 -4.00
N GLY A 25 3.02 -62.52 -4.06
CA GLY A 25 4.29 -62.38 -4.78
C GLY A 25 4.93 -61.00 -4.59
N CYS A 26 5.72 -60.82 -3.54
CA CYS A 26 6.73 -59.76 -3.47
C CYS A 26 7.97 -60.20 -4.26
N ALA A 27 8.50 -59.33 -5.14
CA ALA A 27 9.89 -58.86 -5.06
C ALA A 27 10.30 -58.01 -6.28
N ALA A 28 10.89 -56.85 -5.93
CA ALA A 28 12.00 -56.16 -6.59
C ALA A 28 11.84 -55.72 -8.06
N GLY A 29 11.49 -54.44 -8.23
CA GLY A 29 11.83 -53.66 -9.42
C GLY A 29 12.24 -52.26 -8.99
N GLY A 30 13.55 -51.99 -9.01
CA GLY A 30 14.13 -50.70 -8.65
C GLY A 30 13.53 -49.58 -9.49
N THR A 31 12.86 -48.64 -8.82
CA THR A 31 12.33 -47.45 -9.45
C THR A 31 13.47 -46.50 -9.78
N ALA A 32 13.51 -46.13 -11.07
CA ALA A 32 14.31 -45.05 -11.60
C ALA A 32 14.26 -43.85 -10.65
N GLY A 33 15.44 -43.34 -10.31
CA GLY A 33 15.59 -42.09 -9.60
C GLY A 33 14.92 -40.98 -10.39
N ALA A 34 13.72 -40.59 -9.96
CA ALA A 34 13.21 -39.27 -10.24
C ALA A 34 14.10 -38.29 -9.47
N GLU A 35 15.12 -37.78 -10.16
CA GLU A 35 15.73 -36.51 -9.81
C GLU A 35 14.60 -35.51 -9.59
N ARG A 36 14.32 -35.22 -8.32
CA ARG A 36 13.57 -34.04 -7.94
C ARG A 36 14.45 -32.86 -8.33
N ALA A 37 14.24 -32.37 -9.54
CA ALA A 37 14.64 -31.03 -9.90
C ALA A 37 14.04 -30.08 -8.85
N SER A 38 14.90 -29.56 -7.98
CA SER A 38 14.58 -28.43 -7.12
C SER A 38 14.26 -27.24 -8.02
N GLY A 39 12.99 -27.12 -8.42
CA GLY A 39 12.47 -25.89 -8.98
C GLY A 39 12.69 -24.75 -7.99
N PRO A 40 12.72 -23.49 -8.44
CA PRO A 40 12.87 -22.35 -7.55
C PRO A 40 11.83 -22.49 -6.45
N GLU A 41 12.33 -22.60 -5.22
CA GLU A 41 11.55 -22.64 -3.99
C GLU A 41 10.42 -21.63 -4.14
N ARG A 42 9.16 -22.11 -4.23
CA ARG A 42 8.00 -21.24 -4.48
C ARG A 42 8.05 -20.16 -3.42
N ALA A 43 8.44 -18.94 -3.81
CA ALA A 43 8.62 -17.85 -2.88
C ALA A 43 7.40 -17.75 -1.95
N SER A 44 7.64 -17.56 -0.66
CA SER A 44 6.58 -17.59 0.34
C SER A 44 5.49 -16.57 0.03
N GLY A 45 4.23 -16.94 0.26
CA GLY A 45 3.09 -15.99 0.26
C GLY A 45 2.99 -15.18 1.55
N THR A 46 3.88 -15.39 2.52
CA THR A 46 3.95 -14.62 3.77
C THR A 46 4.41 -13.19 3.50
N GLU A 47 3.81 -12.24 4.21
CA GLU A 47 4.20 -10.83 4.16
C GLU A 47 5.70 -10.64 4.48
N PRO A 48 6.45 -9.86 3.68
CA PRO A 48 7.83 -9.52 4.00
C PRO A 48 7.91 -8.76 5.33
N THR A 49 8.89 -9.11 6.16
CA THR A 49 9.16 -8.38 7.40
C THR A 49 9.49 -6.90 7.13
N ALA A 50 9.33 -6.04 8.13
CA ALA A 50 9.72 -4.63 8.02
C ALA A 50 11.19 -4.43 7.60
N GLY A 51 12.10 -5.34 8.02
CA GLY A 51 13.50 -5.33 7.58
C GLY A 51 13.65 -5.68 6.11
N GLN A 52 13.00 -6.74 5.64
CA GLN A 52 12.99 -7.15 4.24
C GLN A 52 12.40 -6.06 3.33
N SER A 53 11.29 -5.43 3.73
CA SER A 53 10.68 -4.31 3.01
C SER A 53 11.62 -3.10 2.91
N ARG A 54 12.41 -2.79 3.94
CA ARG A 54 13.46 -1.75 3.88
C ARG A 54 14.57 -2.11 2.90
N VAL A 55 15.03 -3.36 2.88
CA VAL A 55 16.05 -3.83 1.91
C VAL A 55 15.55 -3.69 0.48
N LEU A 56 14.30 -4.09 0.20
CA LEU A 56 13.66 -3.91 -1.11
C LEU A 56 13.58 -2.44 -1.52
N ALA A 57 13.12 -1.56 -0.62
CA ALA A 57 13.01 -0.13 -0.88
C ALA A 57 14.38 0.51 -1.17
N ARG A 58 15.41 0.20 -0.37
CA ARG A 58 16.79 0.67 -0.57
C ARG A 58 17.36 0.17 -1.90
N ALA A 59 17.13 -1.10 -2.26
CA ALA A 59 17.57 -1.64 -3.53
C ALA A 59 16.91 -0.94 -4.73
N GLU A 60 15.61 -0.64 -4.66
CA GLU A 60 14.90 0.12 -5.70
C GLU A 60 15.52 1.52 -5.87
N GLN A 61 15.77 2.24 -4.76
CA GLN A 61 16.43 3.55 -4.77
C GLN A 61 17.83 3.50 -5.42
N ILE A 62 18.64 2.49 -5.10
CA ILE A 62 19.97 2.29 -5.71
C ILE A 62 19.86 2.05 -7.23
N LEU A 63 18.92 1.21 -7.67
CA LEU A 63 18.72 0.92 -9.08
C LEU A 63 18.23 2.15 -9.86
N ILE A 64 17.34 2.95 -9.26
CA ILE A 64 16.90 4.23 -9.82
C ILE A 64 18.10 5.18 -9.92
N SER A 65 18.89 5.31 -8.84
CA SER A 65 20.08 6.16 -8.79
C SER A 65 21.06 5.84 -9.93
N ARG A 66 21.46 4.57 -10.07
CA ARG A 66 22.34 4.09 -11.15
C ARG A 66 21.78 4.40 -12.54
N CYS A 67 20.47 4.19 -12.72
CA CYS A 67 19.79 4.43 -13.98
C CYS A 67 19.75 5.92 -14.35
N MET A 68 19.51 6.79 -13.37
CA MET A 68 19.49 8.25 -13.55
C MET A 68 20.88 8.76 -13.86
N SER A 69 21.91 8.30 -13.14
CA SER A 69 23.30 8.66 -13.43
C SER A 69 23.74 8.26 -14.83
N ALA A 70 23.36 7.06 -15.28
CA ALA A 70 23.62 6.62 -16.67
C ALA A 70 22.92 7.49 -17.73
N ARG A 71 21.90 8.26 -17.34
CA ARG A 71 21.18 9.23 -18.18
C ARG A 71 21.64 10.68 -17.96
N GLY A 72 22.71 10.90 -17.19
CA GLY A 72 23.26 12.23 -16.92
C GLY A 72 22.52 13.03 -15.84
N PHE A 73 21.68 12.38 -15.04
CA PHE A 73 20.95 13.04 -13.94
C PHE A 73 21.40 12.52 -12.57
N THR A 74 21.40 13.40 -11.58
CA THR A 74 21.65 13.01 -10.19
C THR A 74 20.37 12.49 -9.56
N TYR A 75 20.50 11.42 -8.77
CA TYR A 75 19.42 10.91 -7.93
C TYR A 75 20.05 10.26 -6.70
N ALA A 76 19.88 10.89 -5.54
CA ALA A 76 20.38 10.43 -4.27
C ALA A 76 19.57 9.21 -3.80
N VAL A 77 20.27 8.21 -3.27
CA VAL A 77 19.64 7.09 -2.55
C VAL A 77 19.20 7.62 -1.20
N THR A 78 17.88 7.72 -0.98
CA THR A 78 17.31 8.14 0.30
C THR A 78 16.68 6.95 1.00
N GLU A 79 16.74 6.95 2.33
CA GLU A 79 15.94 6.04 3.14
C GLU A 79 14.55 6.66 3.32
N PRO A 80 13.48 5.86 3.40
CA PRO A 80 12.18 6.36 3.81
C PRO A 80 12.33 7.06 5.16
N VAL A 81 11.91 8.33 5.24
CA VAL A 81 11.86 9.05 6.52
C VAL A 81 10.98 8.23 7.44
N ARG A 82 11.53 7.83 8.61
CA ARG A 82 10.69 7.28 9.67
C ARG A 82 9.76 8.40 10.09
N GLU A 83 8.48 8.25 9.80
CA GLU A 83 7.49 9.18 10.32
C GLU A 83 7.33 8.92 11.82
N GLU A 84 8.21 9.52 12.62
CA GLU A 84 8.13 9.47 14.08
C GLU A 84 6.86 10.19 14.52
N GLY A 85 5.96 9.46 15.17
CA GLY A 85 4.64 9.98 15.60
C GLY A 85 3.51 9.83 14.57
N ALA A 86 3.76 9.40 13.33
CA ALA A 86 2.70 9.26 12.31
C ALA A 86 2.00 7.89 12.28
N ALA A 87 2.07 7.11 13.36
CA ALA A 87 1.52 5.76 13.34
C ALA A 87 -0.02 5.70 13.52
N ARG A 88 -0.68 6.81 13.89
CA ARG A 88 -2.11 6.78 14.22
C ARG A 88 -2.93 7.66 13.28
N SER A 89 -3.58 6.99 12.34
CA SER A 89 -4.56 7.59 11.43
C SER A 89 -5.96 7.57 12.06
N PHE A 90 -6.71 8.65 11.83
CA PHE A 90 -8.09 8.83 12.30
C PHE A 90 -9.01 9.19 11.12
N PRO A 91 -9.22 8.27 10.15
CA PRO A 91 -9.87 8.57 8.87
C PRO A 91 -11.38 8.86 8.96
N TYR A 92 -11.97 8.73 10.15
CA TYR A 92 -13.41 8.87 10.41
C TYR A 92 -13.71 9.83 11.58
N GLY A 93 -12.75 10.67 11.92
CA GLY A 93 -12.77 11.51 13.12
C GLY A 93 -11.87 10.99 14.22
N LEU A 94 -11.31 11.92 14.99
CA LEU A 94 -10.47 11.69 16.14
C LEU A 94 -11.33 11.14 17.26
N ASP A 95 -10.99 9.97 17.80
CA ASP A 95 -11.78 9.26 18.81
C ASP A 95 -10.95 8.91 20.06
N ASP A 96 -9.83 9.61 20.24
CA ASP A 96 -8.89 9.43 21.36
C ASP A 96 -8.55 10.81 21.96
N VAL A 97 -9.06 11.06 23.16
CA VAL A 97 -8.91 12.35 23.86
C VAL A 97 -7.47 12.56 24.34
N ASP A 98 -6.77 11.51 24.75
CA ASP A 98 -5.39 11.64 25.25
C ASP A 98 -4.42 11.90 24.10
N TRP A 99 -4.66 11.26 22.94
CA TRP A 99 -3.97 11.61 21.71
C TRP A 99 -4.23 13.07 21.33
N ALA A 100 -5.50 13.50 21.35
CA ALA A 100 -5.89 14.87 21.00
C ALA A 100 -5.18 15.91 21.87
N ARG A 101 -5.06 15.66 23.18
CA ARG A 101 -4.35 16.54 24.11
C ARG A 101 -2.86 16.65 23.81
N ALA A 102 -2.23 15.54 23.45
CA ALA A 102 -0.79 15.49 23.21
C ALA A 102 -0.39 15.98 21.80
N HIS A 103 -1.23 15.74 20.80
CA HIS A 103 -0.86 15.88 19.39
C HIS A 103 -1.82 16.74 18.55
N GLY A 104 -2.97 17.15 19.09
CA GLY A 104 -4.02 17.80 18.30
C GLY A 104 -4.55 16.87 17.20
N TYR A 105 -4.71 17.40 15.99
CA TYR A 105 -4.97 16.59 14.80
C TYR A 105 -3.70 16.00 14.18
N GLY A 106 -2.52 16.43 14.65
CA GLY A 106 -1.23 16.02 14.13
C GLY A 106 -0.53 17.09 13.28
N GLY A 107 -0.99 18.34 13.29
CA GLY A 107 -0.44 19.41 12.45
C GLY A 107 1.06 19.63 12.67
N ARG A 108 1.57 19.46 13.90
CA ARG A 108 3.02 19.48 14.17
C ARG A 108 3.79 18.40 13.41
N ALA A 109 3.30 17.17 13.45
CA ALA A 109 3.93 16.04 12.75
C ALA A 109 3.82 16.23 11.23
N GLU A 110 2.69 16.75 10.74
CA GLU A 110 2.51 17.04 9.33
C GLU A 110 3.46 18.13 8.82
N ARG A 111 3.66 19.21 9.59
CA ARG A 111 4.65 20.26 9.25
C ARG A 111 6.07 19.72 9.28
N ALA A 112 6.45 18.93 10.28
CA ALA A 112 7.76 18.27 10.32
C ALA A 112 7.96 17.33 9.11
N ALA A 113 6.92 16.57 8.73
CA ALA A 113 6.96 15.73 7.54
C ALA A 113 7.03 16.56 6.24
N ALA A 114 6.37 17.72 6.18
CA ALA A 114 6.44 18.64 5.05
C ALA A 114 7.84 19.26 4.91
N GLU A 115 8.46 19.67 6.03
CA GLU A 115 9.84 20.14 6.07
C GLU A 115 10.82 19.04 5.63
N ALA A 116 10.66 17.82 6.13
CA ALA A 116 11.48 16.68 5.69
C ALA A 116 11.32 16.39 4.18
N ARG A 117 10.09 16.47 3.65
CA ARG A 117 9.82 16.35 2.20
C ARG A 117 10.48 17.49 1.41
N ALA A 118 10.41 18.73 1.90
CA ALA A 118 11.04 19.89 1.26
C ALA A 118 12.58 19.82 1.30
N ALA A 119 13.14 19.20 2.34
CA ALA A 119 14.57 18.93 2.49
C ALA A 119 15.07 17.71 1.69
N ASP A 120 14.18 16.95 1.04
CA ASP A 120 14.56 15.79 0.25
C ASP A 120 15.56 16.18 -0.86
N PRO A 121 16.74 15.54 -0.92
CA PRO A 121 17.80 15.93 -1.85
C PRO A 121 17.39 15.76 -3.32
N ASN A 122 16.51 14.80 -3.63
CA ASN A 122 16.01 14.61 -4.99
C ASN A 122 15.03 15.73 -5.37
N GLN A 123 14.11 16.11 -4.47
CA GLN A 123 13.23 17.25 -4.71
C GLN A 123 14.03 18.54 -4.93
N LEU A 124 14.97 18.84 -4.03
CA LEU A 124 15.83 20.03 -4.16
C LEU A 124 16.62 20.04 -5.47
N TYR A 125 17.15 18.89 -5.89
CA TYR A 125 17.83 18.76 -7.18
C TYR A 125 16.89 19.08 -8.35
N PHE A 126 15.71 18.46 -8.41
CA PHE A 126 14.75 18.70 -9.49
C PHE A 126 14.26 20.15 -9.53
N HIS A 127 14.04 20.79 -8.38
CA HIS A 127 13.64 22.20 -8.29
C HIS A 127 14.70 23.17 -8.81
N ARG A 128 16.00 22.86 -8.64
CA ARG A 128 17.12 23.69 -9.10
C ARG A 128 17.40 23.56 -10.60
N LEU A 129 16.96 22.48 -11.26
CA LEU A 129 17.15 22.32 -12.70
C LEU A 129 16.37 23.38 -13.49
N PRO A 130 16.94 23.94 -14.58
CA PRO A 130 16.17 24.74 -15.51
C PRO A 130 15.03 23.92 -16.13
N ALA A 131 13.97 24.59 -16.60
CA ALA A 131 12.71 23.94 -16.95
C ALA A 131 12.86 22.79 -17.97
N ARG A 132 13.73 22.96 -18.98
CA ARG A 132 13.99 21.95 -20.02
C ARG A 132 14.69 20.72 -19.45
N GLU A 133 15.76 20.93 -18.69
CA GLU A 133 16.52 19.86 -18.03
C GLU A 133 15.66 19.13 -17.00
N ARG A 134 14.80 19.85 -16.27
CA ARG A 134 13.83 19.27 -15.34
C ARG A 134 12.83 18.37 -16.06
N ALA A 135 12.34 18.77 -17.24
CA ALA A 135 11.46 17.92 -18.05
C ALA A 135 12.18 16.65 -18.52
N LEU A 136 13.42 16.77 -19.01
CA LEU A 136 14.24 15.62 -19.41
C LEU A 136 14.53 14.68 -18.23
N ALA A 137 14.84 15.22 -17.05
CA ALA A 137 15.04 14.45 -15.82
C ALA A 137 13.77 13.69 -15.41
N ARG A 138 12.61 14.34 -15.50
CA ARG A 138 11.30 13.69 -15.24
C ARG A 138 11.02 12.58 -16.23
N THR A 139 11.28 12.79 -17.52
CA THR A 139 11.14 11.75 -18.55
C THR A 139 12.11 10.59 -18.32
N ALA A 140 13.36 10.87 -17.93
CA ALA A 140 14.33 9.84 -17.56
C ALA A 140 13.84 9.01 -16.35
N LEU A 141 13.27 9.65 -15.34
CA LEU A 141 12.79 9.00 -14.12
C LEU A 141 11.51 8.18 -14.34
N MET A 142 10.49 8.79 -14.96
CA MET A 142 9.11 8.27 -15.01
C MET A 142 8.70 7.72 -16.39
N GLY A 143 9.51 7.93 -17.43
CA GLY A 143 9.13 7.69 -18.82
C GLY A 143 8.48 8.92 -19.48
N ALA A 144 8.33 8.90 -20.81
CA ALA A 144 7.83 10.05 -21.57
C ALA A 144 6.32 10.28 -21.41
N SER A 145 5.55 9.21 -21.22
CA SER A 145 4.12 9.24 -20.97
C SER A 145 3.71 8.07 -20.07
N PRO A 146 2.60 8.18 -19.31
CA PRO A 146 2.11 7.13 -18.43
C PRO A 146 1.37 6.04 -19.24
N THR A 147 2.05 5.43 -20.21
CA THR A 147 1.49 4.42 -21.12
C THR A 147 2.27 3.10 -21.06
N GLY A 148 1.56 1.99 -21.26
CA GLY A 148 2.14 0.65 -21.32
C GLY A 148 1.92 -0.20 -20.07
N LEU A 149 1.56 0.40 -18.93
CA LEU A 149 1.07 -0.31 -17.75
C LEU A 149 -0.29 0.25 -17.34
N THR A 150 -1.24 -0.64 -17.04
CA THR A 150 -2.60 -0.29 -16.62
C THR A 150 -3.08 -1.27 -15.56
N ALA A 151 -3.72 -0.76 -14.51
CA ALA A 151 -4.35 -1.57 -13.49
C ALA A 151 -5.56 -0.83 -12.88
N THR A 152 -6.57 -1.58 -12.47
CA THR A 152 -7.76 -1.04 -11.80
C THR A 152 -7.62 -1.23 -10.29
N ALA A 153 -7.72 -0.14 -9.54
CA ALA A 153 -7.70 -0.14 -8.09
C ALA A 153 -9.01 -0.70 -7.50
N PRO A 154 -8.99 -1.20 -6.25
CA PRO A 154 -10.19 -1.54 -5.48
C PRO A 154 -11.26 -0.43 -5.39
N THR A 155 -10.87 0.84 -5.53
CA THR A 155 -11.76 2.01 -5.62
C THR A 155 -12.48 2.14 -6.98
N GLY A 156 -12.16 1.29 -7.95
CA GLY A 156 -12.66 1.35 -9.33
C GLY A 156 -11.88 2.30 -10.23
N MET A 157 -10.95 3.09 -9.70
CA MET A 157 -10.09 3.97 -10.51
C MET A 157 -9.10 3.14 -11.34
N THR A 158 -8.95 3.48 -12.62
CA THR A 158 -7.91 2.90 -13.47
C THR A 158 -6.68 3.79 -13.44
N LEU A 159 -5.55 3.24 -13.01
CA LEU A 159 -4.25 3.91 -12.97
C LEU A 159 -3.39 3.41 -14.13
N THR A 160 -2.61 4.33 -14.70
CA THR A 160 -1.63 4.01 -15.74
C THR A 160 -0.24 4.48 -15.34
N ALA A 161 0.77 3.81 -15.87
CA ALA A 161 2.16 4.18 -15.71
C ALA A 161 2.96 3.86 -16.97
N SER A 162 4.13 4.48 -17.09
CA SER A 162 5.07 4.13 -18.14
C SER A 162 5.68 2.76 -17.87
N LYS A 163 5.84 1.94 -18.91
CA LYS A 163 6.74 0.77 -18.86
C LYS A 163 8.22 1.15 -19.05
N GLU A 164 8.50 2.44 -19.19
CA GLU A 164 9.82 3.02 -19.45
C GLU A 164 10.25 3.93 -18.29
N GLY A 165 11.47 4.47 -18.38
CA GLY A 165 12.06 5.28 -17.32
C GLY A 165 12.77 4.46 -16.25
N CYS A 166 13.43 5.16 -15.33
CA CYS A 166 14.27 4.54 -14.31
C CYS A 166 13.49 3.83 -13.22
N ILE A 167 12.28 4.30 -12.87
CA ILE A 167 11.40 3.60 -11.93
C ILE A 167 10.98 2.24 -12.50
N ALA A 168 10.45 2.22 -13.73
CA ALA A 168 10.02 0.97 -14.37
C ALA A 168 11.20 -0.01 -14.54
N ARG A 169 12.37 0.49 -14.95
CA ARG A 169 13.57 -0.36 -15.09
C ARG A 169 14.04 -0.95 -13.76
N ALA A 170 14.02 -0.17 -12.67
CA ALA A 170 14.36 -0.67 -11.34
C ALA A 170 13.37 -1.74 -10.87
N GLN A 171 12.08 -1.51 -11.06
CA GLN A 171 11.03 -2.45 -10.69
C GLN A 171 11.10 -3.74 -11.51
N SER A 172 11.32 -3.68 -12.82
CA SER A 172 11.52 -4.89 -13.64
C SER A 172 12.75 -5.68 -13.21
N ALA A 173 13.83 -5.01 -12.80
CA ALA A 173 15.04 -5.67 -12.32
C ALA A 173 14.84 -6.39 -10.97
N LEU A 174 13.97 -5.87 -10.10
CA LEU A 174 13.65 -6.48 -8.81
C LEU A 174 12.59 -7.56 -8.92
N TYR A 175 11.47 -7.25 -9.56
CA TYR A 175 10.23 -8.04 -9.49
C TYR A 175 9.94 -8.84 -10.77
N GLY A 176 10.75 -8.66 -11.83
CA GLY A 176 10.57 -9.36 -13.10
C GLY A 176 9.46 -8.72 -13.95
N ASP A 177 8.24 -9.26 -13.86
CA ASP A 177 7.11 -8.83 -14.68
C ASP A 177 6.57 -7.46 -14.23
N PRO A 178 6.76 -6.38 -15.01
CA PRO A 178 6.33 -5.04 -14.63
C PRO A 178 4.81 -4.89 -14.60
N ALA A 179 4.06 -5.65 -15.41
CA ALA A 179 2.60 -5.59 -15.41
C ALA A 179 2.02 -6.26 -14.17
N ALA A 180 2.55 -7.43 -13.79
CA ALA A 180 2.18 -8.10 -12.56
C ALA A 180 2.51 -7.26 -11.32
N TRP A 181 3.73 -6.71 -11.25
CA TRP A 181 4.15 -5.83 -10.16
C TRP A 181 3.30 -4.55 -10.08
N PHE A 182 3.04 -3.90 -11.22
CA PHE A 182 2.20 -2.70 -11.23
C PHE A 182 0.78 -2.98 -10.75
N ARG A 183 0.18 -4.10 -11.16
CA ARG A 183 -1.15 -4.52 -10.70
C ARG A 183 -1.20 -4.69 -9.18
N VAL A 184 -0.31 -5.50 -8.61
CA VAL A 184 -0.33 -5.76 -7.16
C VAL A 184 -0.02 -4.51 -6.36
N LYS A 185 0.86 -3.62 -6.87
CA LYS A 185 1.14 -2.32 -6.24
C LYS A 185 -0.10 -1.43 -6.24
N VAL A 186 -0.78 -1.28 -7.38
CA VAL A 186 -2.01 -0.49 -7.48
C VAL A 186 -3.10 -1.04 -6.57
N VAL A 187 -3.27 -2.37 -6.52
CA VAL A 187 -4.27 -2.99 -5.66
C VAL A 187 -3.95 -2.77 -4.17
N THR A 188 -2.75 -3.15 -3.73
CA THR A 188 -2.38 -3.11 -2.31
C THR A 188 -2.35 -1.68 -1.75
N MET A 189 -1.87 -0.70 -2.51
CA MET A 189 -1.88 0.72 -2.12
C MET A 189 -3.29 1.32 -2.00
N ASN A 190 -4.31 0.69 -2.61
CA ASN A 190 -5.67 1.22 -2.65
C ASN A 190 -6.68 0.40 -1.83
N LEU A 191 -6.23 -0.60 -1.05
CA LEU A 191 -7.11 -1.36 -0.14
C LEU A 191 -7.69 -0.46 0.95
N ARG A 192 -6.86 0.37 1.59
CA ARG A 192 -7.30 1.30 2.65
C ARG A 192 -8.26 2.38 2.11
N PRO A 193 -7.94 3.12 1.03
CA PRO A 193 -8.89 4.04 0.41
C PRO A 193 -10.25 3.40 0.08
N ALA A 194 -10.27 2.19 -0.49
CA ALA A 194 -11.52 1.50 -0.82
C ALA A 194 -12.33 1.08 0.41
N GLN A 195 -11.64 0.65 1.48
CA GLN A 195 -12.25 0.39 2.78
C GLN A 195 -12.88 1.66 3.36
N GLU A 196 -12.16 2.78 3.35
CA GLU A 196 -12.66 4.04 3.89
C GLU A 196 -13.84 4.62 3.10
N GLU A 197 -13.82 4.50 1.77
CA GLU A 197 -14.95 4.87 0.92
C GLU A 197 -16.22 4.09 1.28
N ARG A 198 -16.09 2.79 1.60
CA ARG A 198 -17.22 1.96 2.06
C ARG A 198 -17.76 2.39 3.41
N VAL A 199 -16.88 2.68 4.38
CA VAL A 199 -17.29 3.21 5.69
C VAL A 199 -18.04 4.53 5.51
N ARG A 200 -17.50 5.46 4.73
CA ARG A 200 -18.10 6.79 4.50
C ARG A 200 -19.46 6.73 3.81
N ARG A 201 -19.74 5.68 3.02
CA ARG A 201 -21.04 5.45 2.36
C ARG A 201 -22.05 4.68 3.21
N ASP A 202 -21.66 4.09 4.34
CA ASP A 202 -22.57 3.33 5.19
C ASP A 202 -23.52 4.27 5.95
N GLY A 203 -24.82 3.97 5.91
CA GLY A 203 -25.85 4.79 6.59
C GLY A 203 -25.66 4.87 8.10
N ARG A 204 -25.06 3.85 8.73
CA ARG A 204 -24.74 3.84 10.17
C ARG A 204 -23.63 4.83 10.49
N TYR A 205 -22.63 4.97 9.62
CA TYR A 205 -21.61 6.01 9.75
C TYR A 205 -22.24 7.39 9.64
N ALA A 206 -23.06 7.62 8.60
CA ALA A 206 -23.74 8.89 8.41
C ALA A 206 -24.63 9.28 9.61
N GLU A 207 -25.32 8.33 10.23
CA GLU A 207 -26.09 8.58 11.46
C GLU A 207 -25.20 8.95 12.64
N ALA A 208 -24.11 8.22 12.85
CA ALA A 208 -23.18 8.51 13.93
C ALA A 208 -22.53 9.89 13.78
N VAL A 209 -22.20 10.30 12.55
CA VAL A 209 -21.70 11.66 12.22
C VAL A 209 -22.74 12.73 12.57
N ARG A 210 -24.04 12.51 12.29
CA ARG A 210 -25.08 13.49 12.66
C ARG A 210 -25.14 13.73 14.17
N ARG A 211 -25.11 12.66 14.98
CA ARG A 211 -25.12 12.78 16.45
C ARG A 211 -23.85 13.42 16.99
N TRP A 212 -22.71 13.11 16.38
CA TRP A 212 -21.45 13.79 16.68
C TRP A 212 -21.53 15.29 16.36
N ALA A 213 -22.10 15.67 15.22
CA ALA A 213 -22.24 17.07 14.82
C ALA A 213 -23.16 17.86 15.78
N ASP A 214 -24.22 17.23 16.30
CA ASP A 214 -25.07 17.82 17.33
C ASP A 214 -24.28 18.09 18.63
N CYS A 215 -23.41 17.17 19.04
CA CYS A 215 -22.51 17.37 20.18
C CYS A 215 -21.54 18.52 19.92
N MET A 216 -20.90 18.56 18.75
CA MET A 216 -19.97 19.62 18.37
C MET A 216 -20.65 20.99 18.37
N LYS A 217 -21.87 21.06 17.84
CA LYS A 217 -22.71 22.27 17.86
C LYS A 217 -23.03 22.71 19.30
N ALA A 218 -23.40 21.80 20.18
CA ALA A 218 -23.62 22.10 21.60
C ALA A 218 -22.36 22.59 22.31
N ALA A 219 -21.18 22.14 21.87
CA ALA A 219 -19.87 22.62 22.31
C ALA A 219 -19.41 23.93 21.63
N GLY A 220 -20.27 24.60 20.85
CA GLY A 220 -19.94 25.85 20.18
C GLY A 220 -19.01 25.69 18.96
N ARG A 221 -19.03 24.53 18.32
CA ARG A 221 -18.25 24.18 17.12
C ARG A 221 -19.20 23.57 16.07
N PRO A 222 -19.92 24.37 15.27
CA PRO A 222 -21.01 23.88 14.41
C PRO A 222 -20.51 23.22 13.11
N TYR A 223 -19.58 22.27 13.21
CA TYR A 223 -19.06 21.49 12.09
C TYR A 223 -20.00 20.33 11.76
N ALA A 224 -20.29 20.11 10.48
CA ALA A 224 -21.22 19.08 10.04
C ALA A 224 -20.58 17.69 9.97
N SER A 225 -19.25 17.62 9.88
CA SER A 225 -18.48 16.38 9.82
C SER A 225 -17.09 16.52 10.45
N PRO A 226 -16.43 15.40 10.81
CA PRO A 226 -15.03 15.41 11.24
C PRO A 226 -14.04 15.95 10.19
N ASP A 227 -14.39 15.90 8.91
CA ASP A 227 -13.56 16.49 7.85
C ASP A 227 -13.65 18.02 7.87
N ASP A 228 -14.82 18.59 8.20
CA ASP A 228 -15.02 20.04 8.30
C ASP A 228 -14.25 20.64 9.48
N SER A 229 -14.21 19.95 10.63
CA SER A 229 -13.40 20.40 11.79
C SER A 229 -11.91 20.37 11.48
N ARG A 230 -11.43 19.36 10.74
CA ARG A 230 -10.03 19.28 10.28
C ARG A 230 -9.69 20.36 9.27
N GLN A 231 -10.56 20.62 8.29
CA GLN A 231 -10.38 21.72 7.34
C GLN A 231 -10.33 23.07 8.03
N ALA A 232 -11.18 23.29 9.05
CA ALA A 232 -11.12 24.52 9.84
C ALA A 232 -9.81 24.66 10.62
N ALA A 233 -9.27 23.57 11.18
CA ALA A 233 -7.95 23.59 11.81
C ALA A 233 -6.83 23.89 10.80
N ALA A 234 -6.88 23.32 9.60
CA ALA A 234 -5.92 23.60 8.54
C ALA A 234 -5.95 25.08 8.12
N ALA A 235 -7.14 25.67 7.96
CA ALA A 235 -7.28 27.10 7.67
C ALA A 235 -6.69 27.99 8.78
N LEU A 236 -6.89 27.63 10.06
CA LEU A 236 -6.27 28.35 11.17
C LEU A 236 -4.73 28.27 11.13
N ALA A 237 -4.16 27.18 10.63
CA ALA A 237 -2.71 27.05 10.47
C ALA A 237 -2.13 27.94 9.38
N GLU A 238 -2.93 28.37 8.40
CA GLU A 238 -2.53 29.35 7.38
C GLU A 238 -2.62 30.80 7.89
N GLU A 239 -3.57 31.07 8.80
CA GLU A 239 -3.86 32.43 9.27
C GLU A 239 -3.10 32.84 10.54
N LEU A 240 -2.77 31.88 11.41
CA LEU A 240 -2.21 32.14 12.73
C LEU A 240 -0.71 31.84 12.82
N PRO A 241 0.01 32.50 13.73
CA PRO A 241 1.35 32.05 14.13
C PRO A 241 1.33 30.58 14.60
N PRO A 242 2.41 29.80 14.35
CA PRO A 242 2.40 28.35 14.58
C PRO A 242 1.99 27.89 15.98
N ASP A 243 2.41 28.61 17.02
CA ASP A 243 2.07 28.31 18.42
C ASP A 243 0.57 28.51 18.70
N ARG A 244 -0.03 29.56 18.14
CA ARG A 244 -1.46 29.85 18.27
C ARG A 244 -2.31 28.90 17.42
N ALA A 245 -1.85 28.56 16.23
CA ALA A 245 -2.48 27.55 15.37
C ALA A 245 -2.52 26.19 16.09
N ASP A 246 -1.40 25.77 16.67
CA ASP A 246 -1.31 24.50 17.39
C ASP A 246 -2.20 24.44 18.63
N ALA A 247 -2.29 25.54 19.39
CA ALA A 247 -3.18 25.62 20.54
C ALA A 247 -4.66 25.54 20.11
N ALA A 248 -5.03 26.22 19.03
CA ALA A 248 -6.38 26.20 18.48
C ALA A 248 -6.75 24.83 17.91
N GLU A 249 -5.84 24.21 17.15
CA GLU A 249 -5.95 22.84 16.64
C GLU A 249 -6.17 21.86 17.80
N THR A 250 -5.33 21.93 18.83
CA THR A 250 -5.41 21.03 19.99
C THR A 250 -6.75 21.19 20.71
N ALA A 251 -7.22 22.41 20.93
CA ALA A 251 -8.51 22.66 21.56
C ALA A 251 -9.67 22.11 20.73
N LEU A 252 -9.63 22.26 19.40
CA LEU A 252 -10.65 21.72 18.50
C LEU A 252 -10.63 20.18 18.47
N ALA A 253 -9.44 19.59 18.34
CA ALA A 253 -9.22 18.15 18.36
C ALA A 253 -9.73 17.50 19.66
N VAL A 254 -9.49 18.12 20.82
CA VAL A 254 -10.00 17.62 22.11
C VAL A 254 -11.53 17.64 22.15
N THR A 255 -12.17 18.69 21.63
CA THR A 255 -13.63 18.76 21.52
C THR A 255 -14.17 17.68 20.58
N GLU A 256 -13.56 17.50 19.39
CA GLU A 256 -13.93 16.43 18.46
C GLU A 256 -13.83 15.05 19.10
N ALA A 257 -12.70 14.74 19.75
CA ALA A 257 -12.46 13.46 20.41
C ALA A 257 -13.44 13.22 21.57
N THR A 258 -13.77 14.26 22.32
CA THR A 258 -14.78 14.18 23.38
C THR A 258 -16.16 13.88 22.80
N CYS A 259 -16.55 14.56 21.72
CA CYS A 259 -17.81 14.26 21.03
C CYS A 259 -17.81 12.87 20.37
N ALA A 260 -16.69 12.42 19.81
CA ALA A 260 -16.60 11.11 19.15
C ALA A 260 -16.66 9.93 20.15
N THR A 261 -16.19 10.15 21.39
CA THR A 261 -16.21 9.16 22.47
C THR A 261 -17.50 9.18 23.29
N SER A 262 -18.13 10.34 23.47
CA SER A 262 -19.43 10.48 24.16
C SER A 262 -20.62 10.09 23.28
N THR A 263 -20.46 10.16 21.96
CA THR A 263 -21.41 9.62 20.99
C THR A 263 -20.94 8.26 20.47
N GLU A 264 -21.65 7.70 19.49
CA GLU A 264 -21.32 6.40 18.91
C GLU A 264 -20.34 6.44 17.75
N LEU A 265 -19.90 7.63 17.32
CA LEU A 265 -19.02 7.79 16.15
C LEU A 265 -17.78 6.89 16.23
N GLY A 266 -16.98 6.98 17.30
CA GLY A 266 -15.76 6.18 17.40
C GLY A 266 -16.04 4.66 17.37
N ARG A 267 -17.07 4.20 18.09
CA ARG A 267 -17.43 2.77 18.14
C ARG A 267 -17.93 2.26 16.78
N VAL A 268 -18.84 3.01 16.14
CA VAL A 268 -19.42 2.65 14.84
C VAL A 268 -18.34 2.67 13.75
N SER A 269 -17.55 3.73 13.67
CA SER A 269 -16.46 3.85 12.69
C SER A 269 -15.45 2.71 12.79
N ARG A 270 -14.99 2.35 14.00
CA ARG A 270 -14.07 1.21 14.19
C ARG A 270 -14.68 -0.14 13.83
N ALA A 271 -15.98 -0.34 14.10
CA ALA A 271 -16.66 -1.57 13.73
C ALA A 271 -16.82 -1.71 12.21
N LEU A 272 -17.21 -0.62 11.54
CA LEU A 272 -17.32 -0.56 10.08
C LEU A 272 -15.96 -0.71 9.40
N ASP A 273 -14.93 -0.03 9.91
CA ASP A 273 -13.55 -0.15 9.40
C ASP A 273 -13.11 -1.61 9.41
N ARG A 274 -13.21 -2.30 10.54
CA ARG A 274 -12.82 -3.72 10.62
C ARG A 274 -13.59 -4.58 9.62
N ALA A 275 -14.91 -4.47 9.60
CA ALA A 275 -15.76 -5.27 8.72
C ALA A 275 -15.44 -5.05 7.24
N TYR A 276 -15.39 -3.80 6.79
CA TYR A 276 -15.08 -3.50 5.38
C TYR A 276 -13.61 -3.77 5.04
N GLY A 277 -12.69 -3.63 5.99
CA GLY A 277 -11.28 -3.96 5.80
C GLY A 277 -11.06 -5.45 5.57
N GLU A 278 -11.75 -6.30 6.33
CA GLU A 278 -11.78 -7.75 6.10
C GLU A 278 -12.39 -8.08 4.74
N GLU A 279 -13.53 -7.48 4.39
CA GLU A 279 -14.23 -7.73 3.12
C GLU A 279 -13.40 -7.29 1.89
N VAL A 280 -12.75 -6.13 1.96
CA VAL A 280 -11.86 -5.62 0.89
C VAL A 280 -10.63 -6.51 0.77
N ARG A 281 -9.96 -6.86 1.87
CA ARG A 281 -8.78 -7.75 1.81
C ARG A 281 -9.12 -9.14 1.28
N ALA A 282 -10.23 -9.73 1.71
CA ALA A 282 -10.68 -11.04 1.23
C ALA A 282 -10.89 -11.04 -0.29
N ARG A 283 -11.50 -9.98 -0.84
CA ARG A 283 -11.69 -9.85 -2.30
C ARG A 283 -10.40 -9.68 -3.10
N HIS A 284 -9.32 -9.20 -2.46
CA HIS A 284 -8.03 -8.94 -3.11
C HIS A 284 -6.91 -9.86 -2.59
N GLN A 285 -7.25 -10.97 -1.94
CA GLN A 285 -6.30 -11.90 -1.32
C GLN A 285 -5.26 -12.46 -2.31
N ASP A 286 -5.66 -12.69 -3.55
CA ASP A 286 -4.77 -13.24 -4.59
C ASP A 286 -3.71 -12.22 -5.01
N ASP A 287 -4.08 -10.95 -5.12
CA ASP A 287 -3.16 -9.86 -5.45
C ASP A 287 -2.23 -9.55 -4.27
N ILE A 288 -2.74 -9.59 -3.04
CA ILE A 288 -1.92 -9.46 -1.81
C ILE A 288 -0.87 -10.59 -1.77
N ALA A 289 -1.33 -11.84 -1.92
CA ALA A 289 -0.44 -13.00 -1.90
C ALA A 289 0.56 -12.98 -3.06
N LEU A 290 0.16 -12.52 -4.25
CA LEU A 290 1.09 -12.33 -5.36
C LEU A 290 2.12 -11.25 -5.05
N GLY A 291 1.72 -10.12 -4.46
CA GLY A 291 2.63 -9.07 -4.01
C GLY A 291 3.71 -9.61 -3.08
N HIS A 292 3.32 -10.36 -2.05
CA HIS A 292 4.26 -10.99 -1.12
C HIS A 292 5.23 -11.94 -1.83
N ARG A 293 4.73 -12.78 -2.75
CA ARG A 293 5.60 -13.70 -3.52
C ARG A 293 6.62 -12.94 -4.38
N LEU A 294 6.19 -11.88 -5.07
CA LEU A 294 7.07 -11.06 -5.90
C LEU A 294 8.14 -10.35 -5.04
N GLN A 295 7.75 -9.81 -3.89
CA GLN A 295 8.69 -9.17 -2.96
C GLN A 295 9.69 -10.17 -2.38
N ASN A 296 9.22 -11.32 -1.91
CA ASN A 296 10.10 -12.35 -1.35
C ASN A 296 11.06 -12.92 -2.40
N ALA A 297 10.60 -13.11 -3.65
CA ALA A 297 11.45 -13.53 -4.75
C ALA A 297 12.52 -12.48 -5.13
N ALA A 298 12.23 -11.19 -4.90
CA ALA A 298 13.15 -10.09 -5.19
C ALA A 298 14.26 -9.93 -4.13
N LEU A 299 14.10 -10.51 -2.92
CA LEU A 299 15.03 -10.30 -1.80
C LEU A 299 16.49 -10.64 -2.11
N PRO A 300 16.85 -11.81 -2.70
CA PRO A 300 18.24 -12.11 -3.01
C PRO A 300 18.88 -11.10 -3.98
N THR A 301 18.09 -10.60 -4.94
CA THR A 301 18.54 -9.54 -5.85
C THR A 301 18.72 -8.22 -5.11
N ALA A 302 17.78 -7.85 -4.24
CA ALA A 302 17.84 -6.63 -3.45
C ALA A 302 19.05 -6.60 -2.50
N GLU A 303 19.29 -7.68 -1.76
CA GLU A 303 20.45 -7.85 -0.87
C GLU A 303 21.77 -7.70 -1.63
N ARG A 304 21.88 -8.32 -2.81
CA ARG A 304 23.06 -8.18 -3.67
C ARG A 304 23.26 -6.74 -4.13
N VAL A 305 22.20 -6.05 -4.55
CA VAL A 305 22.27 -4.65 -5.00
C VAL A 305 22.76 -3.75 -3.86
N VAL A 306 22.18 -3.91 -2.66
CA VAL A 306 22.57 -3.16 -1.45
C VAL A 306 24.02 -3.45 -1.08
N SER A 307 24.40 -4.72 -0.97
CA SER A 307 25.76 -5.14 -0.62
C SER A 307 26.82 -4.59 -1.61
N GLN A 308 26.51 -4.58 -2.91
CA GLN A 308 27.41 -3.99 -3.91
C GLN A 308 27.54 -2.48 -3.75
N TYR A 309 26.42 -1.79 -3.48
CA TYR A 309 26.41 -0.34 -3.28
C TYR A 309 27.19 0.08 -2.03
N ASP A 310 27.02 -0.64 -0.93
CA ASP A 310 27.72 -0.33 0.32
C ASP A 310 29.24 -0.59 0.19
N ARG A 311 29.66 -1.58 -0.61
CA ARG A 311 31.08 -1.79 -0.94
C ARG A 311 31.67 -0.70 -1.82
N SER A 312 30.91 -0.17 -2.79
CA SER A 312 31.37 0.89 -3.69
C SER A 312 31.31 2.29 -3.08
N THR A 313 30.55 2.43 -2.00
CA THR A 313 30.32 3.69 -1.30
C THR A 313 30.57 3.43 0.18
N PRO A 314 31.85 3.26 0.59
CA PRO A 314 32.15 3.09 2.01
C PRO A 314 31.52 4.29 2.72
N SER A 315 30.64 4.01 3.69
CA SER A 315 30.12 5.01 4.60
C SER A 315 31.31 5.83 5.10
N GLY A 316 31.38 7.10 4.70
CA GLY A 316 32.37 8.03 5.21
C GLY A 316 32.38 7.89 6.73
N GLY A 317 33.56 7.59 7.27
CA GLY A 317 33.75 7.35 8.69
C GLY A 317 33.17 8.49 9.52
N SER A 318 32.68 8.11 10.69
CA SER A 318 32.44 9.01 11.83
C SER A 318 33.46 10.15 11.82
N HIS A 319 32.99 11.38 11.57
CA HIS A 319 33.75 12.55 11.95
C HIS A 319 33.42 12.89 13.40
N ALA A 320 34.49 13.20 14.12
CA ALA A 320 34.64 13.36 15.57
C ALA A 320 33.74 14.45 16.18
#